data_AF-A0A6F9AJY4-F1
#
_entry.id   AF-A0A6F9AJY4-F1
#
_cell.length_a   1.000
_cell.length_b   1.000
_cell.length_c   1.000
_cell.angle_alpha   90.00
_cell.angle_beta   90.00
_cell.angle_gamma   90.00
#
_symmetry.space_group_name_H-M   'P 1'
#
loop_
_entity.id
_entity.type
_entity.pdbx_description
1 polymer ?
#
loop_
_entity_poly.entity_id
_entity_poly.type
_entity_poly.pdbx_seq_one_letter_code
_entity_poly.pdbx_strand_id
1 'polypeptide(L)'
;MKYIDPKLGVALPERDYGGNCLIYDPGNTTDPWHNIWDKMDGFVPAHFLGWYIKTLVIRDWWMCMIISVMFEFLEYSLEHQLPNFSECWWDHWIMDVLVCNGLGIYAGMKTLGWLSMKPYQWQGLWNIPTYKGKIKRMAFQFTPYSWVKFEWKPASNLRRWLAVLGIIFMFLLAELNTFYLKFVLWMPPEHYLVLLRLVFFVNVGGVAMREIYDFMDDPKFYRKLGQQAWLVAAITVTEFLIVVKYDPRTIMLPIPFFVTQCWFLGIVLILTWTLWRFFIR
;
A
#
# COMPACT_ATOMS: atom_id res chain seq x y z
N MET A 1 15.33 15.77 -15.42
CA MET A 1 13.90 16.11 -15.30
C MET A 1 13.40 16.98 -16.45
N LYS A 2 14.00 18.15 -16.73
CA LYS A 2 13.59 19.02 -17.86
C LYS A 2 13.65 18.39 -19.26
N TYR A 3 14.47 17.35 -19.45
CA TYR A 3 14.52 16.55 -20.68
C TYR A 3 13.31 15.61 -20.86
N ILE A 4 12.56 15.32 -19.80
CA ILE A 4 11.39 14.43 -19.82
C ILE A 4 10.10 15.25 -19.91
N ASP A 5 9.97 16.31 -19.10
CA ASP A 5 8.93 17.32 -19.21
C ASP A 5 9.53 18.70 -18.89
N PRO A 6 9.39 19.71 -19.77
CA PRO A 6 9.89 21.05 -19.54
C PRO A 6 9.38 21.72 -18.25
N LYS A 7 8.22 21.31 -17.74
CA LYS A 7 7.59 21.83 -16.52
C LYS A 7 8.22 21.30 -15.22
N LEU A 8 9.04 20.25 -15.30
CA LEU A 8 9.67 19.63 -14.13
C LEU A 8 10.99 20.32 -13.74
N GLY A 9 11.42 20.10 -12.50
CA GLY A 9 12.68 20.65 -12.00
C GLY A 9 12.57 22.09 -11.48
N VAL A 10 11.37 22.48 -11.04
CA VAL A 10 11.09 23.72 -10.31
C VAL A 10 10.46 23.31 -8.98
N ALA A 11 10.86 23.96 -7.89
CA ALA A 11 10.27 23.70 -6.58
C ALA A 11 8.75 23.95 -6.63
N LEU A 12 7.99 22.97 -6.13
CA LEU A 12 6.54 23.06 -6.06
C LEU A 12 6.15 23.77 -4.76
N PRO A 13 5.04 24.53 -4.74
CA PRO A 13 4.49 25.05 -3.49
C PRO A 13 4.13 23.85 -2.59
N GLU A 14 4.71 23.80 -1.41
CA GLU A 14 4.39 22.79 -0.40
C GLU A 14 2.99 23.09 0.14
N ARG A 15 2.10 22.09 0.08
CA ARG A 15 0.74 22.20 0.62
C ARG A 15 0.73 21.49 1.96
N ASP A 16 0.60 22.26 3.03
CA ASP A 16 0.30 21.73 4.36
C ASP A 16 -1.20 21.44 4.43
N TYR A 17 -1.55 20.21 4.82
CA TYR A 17 -2.95 19.77 4.96
C TYR A 17 -3.43 19.84 6.43
N GLY A 18 -2.55 20.16 7.38
CA GLY A 18 -2.77 20.10 8.83
C GLY A 18 -3.08 21.43 9.50
N GLY A 19 -3.43 22.48 8.74
CA GLY A 19 -3.62 23.83 9.28
C GLY A 19 -4.80 23.99 10.25
N ASN A 20 -6.04 23.78 9.78
CA ASN A 20 -7.26 23.85 10.61
C ASN A 20 -7.94 22.48 10.67
N CYS A 21 -7.76 21.77 11.79
CA CYS A 21 -8.31 20.42 11.96
C CYS A 21 -9.74 20.36 12.51
N LEU A 22 -10.47 21.47 12.46
CA LEU A 22 -11.89 21.48 12.75
C LEU A 22 -12.66 20.85 11.60
N ILE A 23 -13.38 19.77 11.89
CA ILE A 23 -14.30 19.11 10.95
C ILE A 23 -15.41 20.09 10.51
N TYR A 24 -15.88 20.89 11.46
CA TYR A 24 -16.80 22.00 11.23
C TYR A 24 -16.11 23.27 11.73
N ASP A 25 -15.82 24.20 10.83
CA ASP A 25 -15.22 25.49 11.16
C ASP A 25 -16.32 26.54 11.37
N PRO A 26 -16.65 26.90 12.63
CA PRO A 26 -17.64 27.93 12.92
C PRO A 26 -17.16 29.34 12.53
N GLY A 27 -15.86 29.53 12.27
CA GLY A 27 -15.27 30.81 11.87
C GLY A 27 -15.42 31.13 10.38
N ASN A 28 -15.64 30.11 9.54
CA ASN A 28 -15.88 30.27 8.11
C ASN A 28 -17.39 30.32 7.82
N THR A 29 -17.95 31.52 7.70
CA THR A 29 -19.38 31.73 7.49
C THR A 29 -19.86 31.36 6.09
N THR A 30 -18.95 31.22 5.12
CA THR A 30 -19.27 30.87 3.72
C THR A 30 -19.25 29.37 3.46
N ASP A 31 -18.29 28.64 4.03
CA ASP A 31 -18.26 27.17 3.97
C ASP A 31 -17.68 26.58 5.27
N PRO A 32 -18.54 26.27 6.24
CA PRO A 32 -18.11 25.65 7.50
C PRO A 32 -17.52 24.24 7.34
N TRP A 33 -17.71 23.58 6.19
CA TRP A 33 -17.28 22.20 5.94
C TRP A 33 -16.15 22.10 4.91
N HIS A 34 -15.50 23.22 4.58
CA HIS A 34 -14.45 23.29 3.55
C HIS A 34 -13.35 22.23 3.73
N ASN A 35 -12.94 21.94 4.97
CA ASN A 35 -11.92 20.92 5.28
C ASN A 35 -12.32 19.51 4.83
N ILE A 36 -13.61 19.18 4.78
CA ILE A 36 -14.10 17.89 4.28
C ILE A 36 -14.17 17.90 2.74
N TRP A 37 -14.75 18.96 2.16
CA TRP A 37 -14.94 19.04 0.71
C TRP A 37 -13.63 19.06 -0.05
N ASP A 38 -12.63 19.78 0.46
CA ASP A 38 -11.27 19.83 -0.11
C ASP A 38 -10.60 18.45 -0.17
N LYS A 39 -11.00 17.51 0.70
CA LYS A 39 -10.48 16.14 0.74
C LYS A 39 -11.30 15.17 -0.10
N MET A 40 -12.57 15.44 -0.36
CA MET A 40 -13.43 14.53 -1.14
C MET A 40 -13.17 14.55 -2.65
N ASP A 41 -12.52 15.58 -3.20
CA ASP A 41 -12.43 15.80 -4.66
C ASP A 41 -11.45 14.84 -5.39
N GLY A 42 -10.62 14.09 -4.67
CA GLY A 42 -9.74 13.08 -5.28
C GLY A 42 -8.98 12.16 -4.32
N PHE A 43 -8.76 12.60 -3.08
CA PHE A 43 -8.02 11.83 -2.08
C PHE A 43 -8.78 10.56 -1.66
N VAL A 44 -10.07 10.67 -1.36
CA VAL A 44 -10.92 9.54 -0.95
C VAL A 44 -11.01 8.44 -2.03
N PRO A 45 -11.34 8.76 -3.31
CA PRO A 45 -11.32 7.76 -4.37
C PRO A 45 -9.95 7.10 -4.58
N ALA A 46 -8.86 7.87 -4.48
CA ALA A 46 -7.51 7.36 -4.65
C ALA A 46 -7.12 6.39 -3.53
N HIS A 47 -7.41 6.72 -2.27
CA HIS A 47 -7.15 5.84 -1.12
C HIS A 47 -7.98 4.56 -1.20
N PHE A 48 -9.29 4.69 -1.42
CA PHE A 48 -10.17 3.53 -1.56
C PHE A 48 -9.71 2.59 -2.68
N LEU A 49 -9.46 3.11 -3.89
CA LEU A 49 -9.04 2.32 -5.03
C LEU A 49 -7.63 1.74 -4.82
N GLY A 50 -6.73 2.51 -4.22
CA GLY A 50 -5.38 2.08 -3.87
C GLY A 50 -5.42 0.87 -2.95
N TRP A 51 -6.19 0.94 -1.85
CA TRP A 51 -6.33 -0.17 -0.90
C TRP A 51 -7.08 -1.36 -1.46
N TYR A 52 -8.08 -1.12 -2.30
CA TYR A 52 -8.72 -2.19 -3.07
C TYR A 52 -7.70 -2.98 -3.89
N ILE A 53 -6.87 -2.30 -4.68
CA ILE A 53 -5.85 -2.92 -5.53
C ILE A 53 -4.75 -3.60 -4.69
N LYS A 54 -4.24 -2.93 -3.66
CA LYS A 54 -3.25 -3.51 -2.72
C LYS A 54 -3.75 -4.81 -2.10
N THR A 55 -5.04 -4.85 -1.75
CA THR A 55 -5.67 -6.05 -1.20
C THR A 55 -5.71 -7.19 -2.22
N LEU A 56 -5.93 -6.91 -3.51
CA LEU A 56 -5.86 -7.94 -4.55
C LEU A 56 -4.45 -8.54 -4.72
N VAL A 57 -3.41 -7.77 -4.40
CA VAL A 57 -2.00 -8.18 -4.42
C VAL A 57 -1.62 -8.98 -3.17
N ILE A 58 -1.91 -8.47 -1.98
CA ILE A 58 -1.50 -9.07 -0.69
C ILE A 58 -2.40 -10.26 -0.29
N ARG A 59 -3.69 -10.18 -0.64
CA ARG A 59 -4.73 -11.21 -0.44
C ARG A 59 -4.95 -11.67 0.99
N ASP A 60 -4.66 -10.81 1.97
CA ASP A 60 -4.84 -11.11 3.38
C ASP A 60 -5.33 -9.88 4.14
N TRP A 61 -6.47 -10.02 4.81
CA TRP A 61 -7.09 -8.94 5.57
C TRP A 61 -6.19 -8.41 6.67
N TRP A 62 -5.55 -9.30 7.43
CA TRP A 62 -4.76 -8.92 8.60
C TRP A 62 -3.49 -8.16 8.20
N MET A 63 -2.78 -8.66 7.18
CA MET A 63 -1.61 -7.96 6.63
C MET A 63 -1.98 -6.60 6.04
N CYS A 64 -3.08 -6.50 5.30
CA CYS A 64 -3.52 -5.22 4.72
C CYS A 64 -3.87 -4.20 5.81
N MET A 65 -4.61 -4.60 6.84
CA MET A 65 -4.94 -3.72 7.96
C MET A 65 -3.69 -3.25 8.72
N ILE A 66 -2.70 -4.13 8.91
CA ILE A 66 -1.45 -3.74 9.56
C ILE A 66 -0.67 -2.77 8.70
N ILE A 67 -0.52 -3.02 7.40
CA ILE A 67 0.17 -2.09 6.51
C ILE A 67 -0.57 -0.75 6.51
N SER A 68 -1.91 -0.75 6.51
CA SER A 68 -2.69 0.48 6.55
C SER A 68 -2.41 1.29 7.80
N VAL A 69 -2.52 0.68 8.97
CA VAL A 69 -2.29 1.38 10.23
C VAL A 69 -0.82 1.80 10.39
N MET A 70 0.12 0.94 10.00
CA MET A 70 1.55 1.25 10.07
C MET A 70 1.94 2.40 9.12
N PHE A 71 1.25 2.54 7.98
CA PHE A 71 1.50 3.65 7.07
C PHE A 71 1.07 4.99 7.68
N GLU A 72 -0.11 5.07 8.32
CA GLU A 72 -0.49 6.29 9.07
C GLU A 72 0.52 6.65 10.17
N PHE A 73 1.01 5.64 10.90
CA PHE A 73 2.06 5.87 11.89
C PHE A 73 3.35 6.39 11.28
N LEU A 74 3.70 5.97 10.06
CA LEU A 74 4.86 6.51 9.33
C LEU A 74 4.63 7.95 8.90
N GLU A 75 3.43 8.30 8.46
CA GLU A 75 3.09 9.68 8.09
C GLU A 75 3.22 10.61 9.30
N TYR A 76 2.61 10.27 10.44
CA TYR A 76 2.82 10.99 11.70
C TYR A 76 4.30 11.07 12.10
N SER A 77 5.04 9.98 11.93
CA SER A 77 6.44 9.94 12.32
C SER A 77 7.30 10.86 11.45
N LEU A 78 6.91 11.10 10.21
CA LEU A 78 7.69 11.75 9.17
C LEU A 78 7.10 13.09 8.70
N GLU A 79 6.03 13.59 9.33
CA GLU A 79 5.46 14.93 9.09
C GLU A 79 6.49 16.05 9.20
N HIS A 80 7.46 15.90 10.11
CA HIS A 80 8.56 16.85 10.29
C HIS A 80 9.56 16.86 9.13
N GLN A 81 9.59 15.81 8.31
CA GLN A 81 10.42 15.70 7.11
C GLN A 81 9.66 16.12 5.85
N LEU A 82 8.39 15.73 5.75
CA LEU A 82 7.54 15.97 4.60
C LEU A 82 6.26 16.68 5.03
N PRO A 83 6.07 17.97 4.70
CA PRO A 83 4.86 18.71 5.02
C PRO A 83 3.58 18.10 4.42
N ASN A 84 3.71 17.30 3.36
CA ASN A 84 2.58 16.56 2.78
C ASN A 84 1.97 15.53 3.75
N PHE A 85 2.71 15.07 4.77
CA PHE A 85 2.22 14.13 5.78
C PHE A 85 1.61 14.83 7.00
N SER A 86 1.68 16.17 7.05
CA SER A 86 0.97 16.96 8.06
C SER A 86 -0.51 16.97 7.69
N GLU A 87 -1.26 16.00 8.21
CA GLU A 87 -2.70 15.88 8.04
C GLU A 87 -3.43 15.88 9.40
N CYS A 88 -4.75 16.05 9.36
CA CYS A 88 -5.53 16.13 10.58
C CYS A 88 -5.74 14.76 11.23
N TRP A 89 -5.89 14.73 12.56
CA TRP A 89 -6.04 13.46 13.28
C TRP A 89 -7.26 12.63 12.82
N TRP A 90 -8.35 13.29 12.46
CA TRP A 90 -9.54 12.62 11.96
C TRP A 90 -9.38 12.17 10.51
N ASP A 91 -8.47 12.78 9.76
CA ASP A 91 -8.09 12.38 8.40
C ASP A 91 -7.45 10.99 8.47
N HIS A 92 -6.31 10.88 9.16
CA HIS A 92 -5.59 9.62 9.38
C HIS A 92 -6.47 8.48 9.91
N TRP A 93 -7.16 8.70 11.04
CA TRP A 93 -7.81 7.59 11.74
C TRP A 93 -9.22 7.29 11.24
N ILE A 94 -10.01 8.33 10.94
CA ILE A 94 -11.41 8.13 10.54
C ILE A 94 -11.50 8.02 9.03
N MET A 95 -10.98 9.02 8.30
CA MET A 95 -11.12 9.05 6.85
C MET A 95 -10.25 8.00 6.18
N ASP A 96 -8.98 7.87 6.54
CA ASP A 96 -8.08 6.92 5.89
C ASP A 96 -8.25 5.52 6.43
N VAL A 97 -7.87 5.25 7.69
CA VAL A 97 -7.88 3.88 8.22
C VAL A 97 -9.26 3.24 8.19
N LEU A 98 -10.28 3.92 8.71
CA LEU A 98 -11.61 3.32 8.86
C LEU A 98 -12.43 3.37 7.58
N VAL A 99 -12.49 4.53 6.91
CA VAL A 99 -13.36 4.71 5.74
C VAL A 99 -12.66 4.27 4.46
N CYS A 100 -11.65 4.98 3.99
CA CYS A 100 -11.07 4.73 2.66
C CYS A 100 -10.35 3.38 2.60
N ASN A 101 -9.39 3.18 3.50
CA ASN A 101 -8.53 2.01 3.54
C ASN A 101 -9.35 0.79 3.98
N GLY A 102 -10.09 0.90 5.07
CA GLY A 102 -10.95 -0.16 5.59
C GLY A 102 -12.01 -0.65 4.59
N LEU A 103 -12.74 0.27 3.92
CA LEU A 103 -13.71 -0.12 2.90
C LEU A 103 -13.04 -0.68 1.65
N GLY A 104 -11.90 -0.13 1.23
CA GLY A 104 -11.11 -0.63 0.11
C GLY A 104 -10.65 -2.06 0.34
N ILE A 105 -10.11 -2.35 1.53
CA ILE A 105 -9.70 -3.69 1.95
C ILE A 105 -10.92 -4.63 1.99
N TYR A 106 -12.04 -4.20 2.57
CA TYR A 106 -13.26 -5.00 2.61
C TYR A 106 -13.77 -5.37 1.21
N ALA A 107 -13.87 -4.40 0.30
CA ALA A 107 -14.25 -4.63 -1.09
C ALA A 107 -13.27 -5.55 -1.83
N GLY A 108 -11.96 -5.39 -1.56
CA GLY A 108 -10.91 -6.25 -2.08
C GLY A 108 -11.09 -7.70 -1.62
N MET A 109 -11.28 -7.93 -0.32
CA MET A 109 -11.51 -9.26 0.24
C MET A 109 -12.78 -9.92 -0.29
N LYS A 110 -13.87 -9.17 -0.48
CA LYS A 110 -15.10 -9.69 -1.13
C LYS A 110 -14.83 -10.10 -2.57
N THR A 111 -14.07 -9.30 -3.31
CA THR A 111 -13.66 -9.62 -4.69
C THR A 111 -12.83 -10.90 -4.73
N LEU A 112 -11.86 -11.06 -3.82
CA LEU A 112 -11.04 -12.26 -3.72
C LEU A 112 -11.87 -13.51 -3.44
N GLY A 113 -12.86 -13.41 -2.54
CA GLY A 113 -13.80 -14.49 -2.25
C GLY A 113 -14.63 -14.88 -3.48
N TRP A 114 -15.11 -13.89 -4.23
CA TRP A 114 -15.83 -14.11 -5.48
C TRP A 114 -14.96 -14.77 -6.56
N LEU A 115 -13.70 -14.34 -6.71
CA LEU A 115 -12.75 -14.91 -7.67
C LEU A 115 -12.32 -16.34 -7.32
N SER A 116 -12.25 -16.68 -6.03
CA SER A 116 -11.88 -18.01 -5.55
C SER A 116 -12.96 -19.08 -5.75
N MET A 117 -14.24 -18.68 -5.86
CA MET A 117 -15.39 -19.59 -5.89
C MET A 117 -15.98 -19.72 -7.31
N LYS A 118 -15.18 -20.14 -8.30
CA LYS A 118 -15.68 -20.29 -9.68
C LYS A 118 -16.19 -21.71 -9.98
N PRO A 119 -17.45 -21.86 -10.38
CA PRO A 119 -17.93 -23.11 -10.95
C PRO A 119 -17.38 -23.28 -12.38
N TYR A 120 -16.78 -24.43 -12.68
CA TYR A 120 -16.32 -24.75 -14.04
C TYR A 120 -17.51 -25.11 -14.93
N GLN A 121 -17.82 -24.25 -15.91
CA GLN A 121 -18.78 -24.57 -16.96
C GLN A 121 -18.06 -25.03 -18.23
N TRP A 122 -18.13 -26.34 -18.48
CA TRP A 122 -17.53 -27.00 -19.65
C TRP A 122 -18.38 -26.91 -20.93
N GLN A 123 -19.50 -26.18 -20.89
CA GLN A 123 -20.38 -26.01 -22.06
C GLN A 123 -19.75 -25.07 -23.10
N GLY A 124 -19.81 -25.45 -24.38
CA GLY A 124 -19.41 -24.60 -25.50
C GLY A 124 -20.32 -23.38 -25.67
N LEU A 125 -19.78 -22.28 -26.19
CA LEU A 125 -20.51 -21.00 -26.35
C LEU A 125 -21.80 -21.14 -27.19
N TRP A 126 -21.80 -22.08 -28.14
CA TRP A 126 -22.93 -22.41 -29.01
C TRP A 126 -24.09 -23.10 -28.29
N ASN A 127 -23.82 -23.79 -27.17
CA ASN A 127 -24.82 -24.49 -26.38
C ASN A 127 -25.53 -23.58 -25.37
N ILE A 128 -25.17 -22.30 -25.29
CA ILE A 128 -25.80 -21.33 -24.40
C ILE A 128 -26.96 -20.65 -25.15
N PRO A 129 -28.22 -20.86 -24.73
CA PRO A 129 -29.38 -20.41 -25.51
C PRO A 129 -29.60 -18.90 -25.46
N THR A 130 -29.07 -18.21 -24.45
CA THR A 130 -29.31 -16.76 -24.24
C THR A 130 -28.09 -15.92 -24.61
N TYR A 131 -28.33 -14.78 -25.28
CA TYR A 131 -27.28 -13.78 -25.56
C TYR A 131 -26.64 -13.24 -24.27
N LYS A 132 -27.43 -13.02 -23.22
CA LYS A 132 -26.92 -12.63 -21.88
C LYS A 132 -25.95 -13.67 -21.33
N GLY A 133 -26.25 -14.97 -21.49
CA GLY A 133 -25.37 -16.06 -21.08
C GLY A 133 -24.07 -16.11 -21.88
N LYS A 134 -24.13 -15.86 -23.20
CA LYS A 134 -22.94 -15.78 -24.06
C LYS A 134 -22.02 -14.62 -23.66
N ILE A 135 -22.58 -13.42 -23.46
CA ILE A 135 -21.83 -12.24 -23.01
C ILE A 135 -21.22 -12.50 -21.62
N LYS A 136 -22.00 -13.07 -20.70
CA LYS A 136 -21.50 -13.46 -19.37
C LYS A 136 -20.32 -14.43 -19.49
N ARG A 137 -20.42 -15.46 -20.33
CA ARG A 137 -19.34 -16.44 -20.55
C ARG A 137 -18.08 -15.79 -21.12
N MET A 138 -18.22 -14.89 -22.08
CA MET A 138 -17.10 -14.13 -22.65
C MET A 138 -16.44 -13.24 -21.60
N ALA A 139 -17.23 -12.51 -20.79
CA ALA A 139 -16.70 -11.70 -19.69
C ALA A 139 -15.92 -12.54 -18.67
N PHE A 140 -16.38 -13.75 -18.35
CA PHE A 140 -15.66 -14.67 -17.46
C PHE A 140 -14.34 -15.20 -18.04
N GLN A 141 -14.07 -15.10 -19.36
CA GLN A 141 -12.76 -15.50 -19.91
C GLN A 141 -11.64 -14.52 -19.54
N PHE A 142 -11.98 -13.26 -19.28
CA PHE A 142 -11.02 -12.25 -18.81
C PHE A 142 -10.71 -12.39 -17.31
N THR A 143 -11.38 -13.31 -16.63
CA THR A 143 -11.10 -13.60 -15.23
C THR A 143 -10.05 -14.72 -15.13
N PRO A 144 -9.21 -14.72 -14.09
CA PRO A 144 -8.09 -15.66 -13.96
C PRO A 144 -8.53 -17.13 -13.94
N TYR A 145 -7.73 -18.02 -14.55
CA TYR A 145 -8.00 -19.46 -14.63
C TYR A 145 -8.14 -20.10 -13.25
N SER A 146 -7.17 -19.85 -12.38
CA SER A 146 -7.18 -20.27 -10.98
C SER A 146 -6.86 -19.07 -10.09
N TRP A 147 -7.56 -18.93 -8.98
CA TRP A 147 -7.29 -17.88 -8.00
C TRP A 147 -6.92 -18.50 -6.66
N VAL A 148 -5.62 -18.53 -6.37
CA VAL A 148 -5.09 -19.11 -5.13
C VAL A 148 -5.33 -18.15 -3.97
N LYS A 149 -5.94 -18.66 -2.91
CA LYS A 149 -6.07 -17.99 -1.61
C LYS A 149 -4.75 -18.10 -0.86
N PHE A 150 -4.24 -16.98 -0.35
CA PHE A 150 -3.01 -16.96 0.43
C PHE A 150 -3.32 -17.21 1.91
N GLU A 151 -2.66 -18.22 2.50
CA GLU A 151 -2.71 -18.50 3.93
C GLU A 151 -1.32 -18.32 4.55
N TRP A 152 -0.97 -17.08 4.88
CA TRP A 152 0.36 -16.71 5.36
C TRP A 152 0.74 -17.42 6.66
N LYS A 153 -0.23 -17.61 7.57
CA LYS A 153 -0.07 -18.28 8.88
C LYS A 153 1.19 -17.77 9.64
N PRO A 154 1.29 -16.46 9.91
CA PRO A 154 2.51 -15.82 10.44
C PRO A 154 3.02 -16.49 11.74
N ALA A 155 2.13 -16.88 12.65
CA ALA A 155 2.48 -17.48 13.94
C ALA A 155 2.76 -19.00 13.90
N SER A 156 2.87 -19.60 12.72
CA SER A 156 3.08 -21.06 12.57
C SER A 156 4.54 -21.47 12.70
N ASN A 157 5.47 -20.69 12.17
CA ASN A 157 6.90 -20.92 12.30
C ASN A 157 7.66 -19.58 12.24
N LEU A 158 8.86 -19.57 12.82
CA LEU A 158 9.68 -18.36 12.90
C LEU A 158 10.03 -17.82 11.51
N ARG A 159 10.27 -18.69 10.52
CA ARG A 159 10.59 -18.29 9.15
C ARG A 159 9.44 -17.52 8.49
N ARG A 160 8.19 -17.97 8.64
CA ARG A 160 6.97 -17.34 8.12
C ARG A 160 6.69 -16.04 8.85
N TRP A 161 6.90 -16.00 10.16
CA TRP A 161 6.81 -14.77 10.92
C TRP A 161 7.77 -13.69 10.41
N LEU A 162 9.06 -14.02 10.32
CA LEU A 162 10.08 -13.10 9.82
C LEU A 162 9.85 -12.72 8.36
N ALA A 163 9.37 -13.65 7.53
CA ALA A 163 9.01 -13.35 6.15
C ALA A 163 7.84 -12.35 6.05
N VAL A 164 6.78 -12.52 6.85
CA VAL A 164 5.65 -11.59 6.88
C VAL A 164 6.10 -10.20 7.37
N LEU A 165 6.94 -10.12 8.40
CA LEU A 165 7.54 -8.85 8.84
C LEU A 165 8.36 -8.20 7.71
N GLY A 166 9.17 -8.99 7.00
CA GLY A 166 9.95 -8.53 5.86
C GLY A 166 9.08 -8.01 4.71
N ILE A 167 7.96 -8.68 4.41
CA ILE A 167 7.01 -8.23 3.39
C ILE A 167 6.38 -6.91 3.79
N ILE A 168 5.90 -6.79 5.04
CA ILE A 168 5.33 -5.54 5.57
C ILE A 168 6.35 -4.41 5.44
N PHE A 169 7.60 -4.63 5.88
CA PHE A 169 8.68 -3.66 5.76
C PHE A 169 8.92 -3.23 4.31
N MET A 170 9.02 -4.17 3.37
CA MET A 170 9.26 -3.87 1.96
C MET A 170 8.09 -3.12 1.31
N PHE A 171 6.84 -3.41 1.69
CA PHE A 171 5.67 -2.66 1.24
C PHE A 171 5.71 -1.22 1.75
N LEU A 172 5.89 -1.04 3.06
CA LEU A 172 5.97 0.29 3.67
C LEU A 172 7.10 1.13 3.06
N LEU A 173 8.27 0.52 2.83
CA LEU A 173 9.40 1.18 2.18
C LEU A 173 9.09 1.58 0.73
N ALA A 174 8.46 0.69 -0.05
CA ALA A 174 8.07 0.99 -1.44
C ALA A 174 7.02 2.11 -1.52
N GLU A 175 6.08 2.15 -0.58
CA GLU A 175 5.09 3.21 -0.46
C GLU A 175 5.75 4.53 -0.07
N LEU A 176 6.59 4.53 0.96
CA LEU A 176 7.33 5.70 1.41
C LEU A 176 8.21 6.29 0.30
N ASN A 177 8.92 5.44 -0.45
CA ASN A 177 9.70 5.85 -1.61
C ASN A 177 8.86 6.63 -2.65
N THR A 178 7.57 6.33 -2.79
CA THR A 178 6.68 7.09 -3.70
C THR A 178 6.63 8.57 -3.31
N PHE A 179 6.52 8.85 -2.00
CA PHE A 179 6.42 10.20 -1.47
C PHE A 179 7.76 10.92 -1.45
N TYR A 180 8.84 10.23 -1.08
CA TYR A 180 10.17 10.85 -1.11
C TYR A 180 10.68 11.07 -2.53
N LEU A 181 10.47 10.15 -3.47
CA LEU A 181 10.92 10.34 -4.85
C LEU A 181 10.21 11.53 -5.51
N LYS A 182 8.90 11.70 -5.30
CA LYS A 182 8.20 12.88 -5.83
C LYS A 182 8.74 14.17 -5.19
N PHE A 183 9.07 14.15 -3.90
CA PHE A 183 9.63 15.29 -3.19
C PHE A 183 11.04 15.65 -3.70
N VAL A 184 11.97 14.69 -3.70
CA VAL A 184 13.35 14.86 -4.13
C VAL A 184 13.46 15.27 -5.60
N LEU A 185 12.57 14.77 -6.46
CA LEU A 185 12.59 15.06 -7.89
C LEU A 185 11.68 16.24 -8.30
N TRP A 186 11.05 16.91 -7.32
CA TRP A 186 10.07 17.98 -7.54
C TRP A 186 9.00 17.61 -8.59
N MET A 187 8.37 16.45 -8.41
CA MET A 187 7.28 15.98 -9.27
C MET A 187 5.92 16.23 -8.60
N PRO A 188 4.94 16.81 -9.33
CA PRO A 188 3.60 16.97 -8.78
C PRO A 188 2.91 15.61 -8.62
N PRO A 189 2.02 15.44 -7.62
CA PRO A 189 1.33 14.17 -7.38
C PRO A 189 0.55 13.64 -8.59
N GLU A 190 -0.03 14.55 -9.38
CA GLU A 190 -0.84 14.23 -10.56
C GLU A 190 0.00 13.89 -11.80
N HIS A 191 1.34 13.95 -11.69
CA HIS A 191 2.20 13.69 -12.83
C HIS A 191 2.11 12.23 -13.29
N TYR A 192 1.98 12.01 -14.60
CA TYR A 192 1.81 10.68 -15.18
C TYR A 192 2.93 9.68 -14.82
N LEU A 193 4.15 10.15 -14.55
CA LEU A 193 5.27 9.30 -14.10
C LEU A 193 5.01 8.67 -12.73
N VAL A 194 4.35 9.39 -11.82
CA VAL A 194 3.98 8.87 -10.50
C VAL A 194 2.92 7.79 -10.67
N LEU A 195 1.90 8.06 -11.49
CA LEU A 195 0.87 7.07 -11.84
C LEU A 195 1.47 5.84 -12.53
N LEU A 196 2.36 6.03 -13.51
CA LEU A 196 3.03 4.94 -14.22
C LEU A 196 3.84 4.06 -13.27
N ARG A 197 4.56 4.67 -12.32
CA ARG A 197 5.29 3.94 -11.28
C ARG A 197 4.34 3.09 -10.43
N LEU A 198 3.22 3.67 -9.97
CA LEU A 198 2.22 2.93 -9.18
C LEU A 198 1.64 1.75 -9.96
N VAL A 199 1.25 1.96 -11.22
CA VAL A 199 0.74 0.90 -12.10
C VAL A 199 1.79 -0.19 -12.30
N PHE A 200 3.06 0.19 -12.54
CA PHE A 200 4.15 -0.76 -12.68
C PHE A 200 4.31 -1.62 -11.41
N PHE A 201 4.41 -0.97 -10.23
CA PHE A 201 4.58 -1.65 -8.94
C PHE A 201 3.42 -2.58 -8.58
N VAL A 202 2.18 -2.22 -8.89
CA VAL A 202 1.02 -3.10 -8.68
C VAL A 202 1.17 -4.40 -9.49
N ASN A 203 1.58 -4.29 -10.76
CA ASN A 203 1.70 -5.44 -11.64
C ASN A 203 2.88 -6.35 -11.23
N VAL A 204 4.07 -5.79 -11.03
CA VAL A 204 5.24 -6.58 -10.62
C VAL A 204 5.10 -7.09 -9.18
N GLY A 205 4.49 -6.30 -8.30
CA GLY A 205 4.20 -6.66 -6.91
C GLY A 205 3.22 -7.82 -6.81
N GLY A 206 2.19 -7.86 -7.67
CA GLY A 206 1.27 -9.00 -7.76
C GLY A 206 1.98 -10.33 -8.05
N VAL A 207 2.93 -10.33 -8.99
CA VAL A 207 3.71 -11.53 -9.34
C VAL A 207 4.72 -11.85 -8.23
N ALA A 208 5.43 -10.86 -7.70
CA ALA A 208 6.37 -11.02 -6.61
C ALA A 208 5.71 -11.63 -5.37
N MET A 209 4.50 -11.17 -4.99
CA MET A 209 3.76 -11.72 -3.87
C MET A 209 3.35 -13.17 -4.07
N ARG A 210 3.02 -13.56 -5.30
CA ARG A 210 2.75 -14.96 -5.63
C ARG A 210 4.00 -15.82 -5.50
N GLU A 211 5.14 -15.36 -6.01
CA GLU A 211 6.43 -16.07 -5.89
C GLU A 211 6.87 -16.21 -4.43
N ILE A 212 6.72 -15.15 -3.63
CA ILE A 212 7.02 -15.16 -2.20
C ILE A 212 6.13 -16.17 -1.47
N TYR A 213 4.83 -16.19 -1.78
CA TYR A 213 3.90 -17.15 -1.20
C TYR A 213 4.31 -18.60 -1.51
N ASP A 214 4.56 -18.91 -2.78
CA ASP A 214 4.95 -20.25 -3.22
C ASP A 214 6.28 -20.70 -2.59
N PHE A 215 7.24 -19.78 -2.44
CA PHE A 215 8.51 -20.05 -1.76
C PHE A 215 8.37 -20.43 -0.28
N MET A 216 7.38 -19.89 0.44
CA MET A 216 7.17 -20.27 1.85
C MET A 216 6.22 -21.47 2.01
N ASP A 217 5.35 -21.72 1.03
CA ASP A 217 4.34 -22.77 1.12
C ASP A 217 4.92 -24.15 0.80
N ASP A 218 5.71 -24.26 -0.27
CA ASP A 218 6.42 -25.49 -0.61
C ASP A 218 7.94 -25.29 -0.77
N PRO A 219 8.70 -25.32 0.35
CA PRO A 219 10.16 -25.17 0.31
C PRO A 219 10.88 -26.33 -0.41
N LYS A 220 10.21 -27.48 -0.62
CA LYS A 220 10.83 -28.63 -1.31
C LYS A 220 10.90 -28.38 -2.81
N PHE A 221 9.82 -27.82 -3.36
CA PHE A 221 9.73 -27.46 -4.77
C PHE A 221 10.42 -26.12 -5.06
N TYR A 222 10.21 -25.11 -4.21
CA TYR A 222 10.76 -23.76 -4.38
C TYR A 222 11.96 -23.52 -3.46
N ARG A 223 13.16 -23.85 -3.96
CA ARG A 223 14.42 -23.69 -3.17
C ARG A 223 14.99 -22.27 -3.17
N LYS A 224 14.57 -21.42 -4.09
CA LYS A 224 15.03 -20.03 -4.23
C LYS A 224 13.83 -19.10 -4.30
N LEU A 225 14.03 -17.88 -3.82
CA LEU A 225 13.06 -16.81 -4.02
C LEU A 225 12.98 -16.48 -5.52
N GLY A 226 11.76 -16.22 -5.99
CA GLY A 226 11.48 -15.95 -7.40
C GLY A 226 12.17 -14.68 -7.92
N GLN A 227 12.27 -14.58 -9.24
CA GLN A 227 13.02 -13.51 -9.91
C GLN A 227 12.33 -12.16 -9.76
N GLN A 228 10.99 -12.12 -9.81
CA GLN A 228 10.23 -10.89 -9.67
C GLN A 228 10.31 -10.36 -8.24
N ALA A 229 10.27 -11.24 -7.24
CA ALA A 229 10.46 -10.85 -5.85
C ALA A 229 11.84 -10.20 -5.62
N TRP A 230 12.92 -10.75 -6.21
CA TRP A 230 14.24 -10.12 -6.18
C TRP A 230 14.29 -8.79 -6.92
N LEU A 231 13.66 -8.71 -8.09
CA LEU A 231 13.63 -7.48 -8.90
C LEU A 231 12.91 -6.35 -8.15
N VAL A 232 11.73 -6.62 -7.59
CA VAL A 232 10.98 -5.64 -6.79
C VAL A 232 11.81 -5.18 -5.59
N ALA A 233 12.47 -6.11 -4.88
CA ALA A 233 13.34 -5.74 -3.76
C ALA A 233 14.50 -4.85 -4.21
N ALA A 234 15.17 -5.18 -5.32
CA ALA A 234 16.26 -4.39 -5.86
C ALA A 234 15.80 -2.98 -6.29
N ILE A 235 14.62 -2.85 -6.92
CA ILE A 235 14.04 -1.56 -7.29
C ILE A 235 13.76 -0.73 -6.03
N THR A 236 13.05 -1.29 -5.05
CA THR A 236 12.72 -0.57 -3.80
C THR A 236 13.98 -0.10 -3.06
N VAL A 237 15.01 -0.94 -2.96
CA VAL A 237 16.29 -0.56 -2.32
C VAL A 237 17.00 0.52 -3.13
N THR A 238 17.02 0.40 -4.46
CA THR A 238 17.67 1.41 -5.32
C THR A 238 16.98 2.76 -5.22
N GLU A 239 15.65 2.79 -5.20
CA GLU A 239 14.86 4.00 -5.01
C GLU A 239 15.15 4.66 -3.67
N PHE A 240 15.23 3.87 -2.59
CA PHE A 240 15.61 4.39 -1.28
C PHE A 240 17.02 5.00 -1.29
N LEU A 241 17.99 4.33 -1.95
CA LEU A 241 19.35 4.86 -2.08
C LEU A 241 19.40 6.16 -2.90
N ILE A 242 18.54 6.31 -3.91
CA ILE A 242 18.39 7.57 -4.65
C ILE A 242 17.90 8.66 -3.72
N VAL A 243 16.85 8.40 -2.93
CA VAL A 243 16.31 9.36 -1.95
C VAL A 243 17.41 9.82 -0.99
N VAL A 244 18.15 8.87 -0.40
CA VAL A 244 19.26 9.16 0.53
C VAL A 244 20.38 9.98 -0.12
N LYS A 245 20.70 9.70 -1.38
CA LYS A 245 21.77 10.37 -2.09
C LYS A 245 21.43 11.82 -2.46
N TYR A 246 20.19 12.08 -2.87
CA TYR A 246 19.82 13.37 -3.48
C TYR A 246 19.23 14.37 -2.48
N ASP A 247 18.72 13.93 -1.33
CA ASP A 247 18.29 14.85 -0.26
C ASP A 247 18.67 14.36 1.15
N PRO A 248 19.97 14.38 1.48
CA PRO A 248 20.43 13.97 2.81
C PRO A 248 20.00 14.94 3.90
N ARG A 249 19.66 16.20 3.59
CA ARG A 249 19.34 17.20 4.62
C ARG A 249 18.01 16.88 5.30
N THR A 250 16.99 16.56 4.52
CA THR A 250 15.65 16.21 5.02
C THR A 250 15.67 14.90 5.80
N ILE A 251 16.40 13.89 5.32
CA ILE A 251 16.48 12.58 5.98
C ILE A 251 17.26 12.64 7.30
N MET A 252 18.28 13.49 7.38
CA MET A 252 19.10 13.66 8.58
C MET A 252 18.47 14.60 9.62
N LEU A 253 17.24 15.07 9.40
CA LEU A 253 16.50 15.78 10.42
C LEU A 253 16.32 14.88 11.65
N PRO A 254 16.57 15.40 12.87
CA PRO A 254 16.44 14.60 14.07
C PRO A 254 14.97 14.21 14.26
N ILE A 255 14.72 12.90 14.35
CA ILE A 255 13.40 12.37 14.63
C ILE A 255 12.97 12.88 16.02
N PRO A 256 11.75 13.44 16.17
CA PRO A 256 11.25 13.88 17.46
C PRO A 256 11.37 12.80 18.54
N PHE A 257 11.68 13.23 19.77
CA PHE A 257 11.96 12.30 20.86
C PHE A 257 10.79 11.35 21.14
N PHE A 258 9.56 11.87 21.14
CA PHE A 258 8.35 11.08 21.35
C PHE A 258 8.17 10.00 20.27
N VAL A 259 8.37 10.34 19.01
CA VAL A 259 8.30 9.39 17.88
C VAL A 259 9.34 8.28 18.06
N THR A 260 10.57 8.64 18.43
CA THR A 260 11.64 7.66 18.70
C THR A 260 11.26 6.69 19.83
N GLN A 261 10.66 7.18 20.91
CA GLN A 261 10.18 6.33 22.01
C GLN A 261 9.09 5.37 21.56
N CYS A 262 8.14 5.83 20.74
CA CYS A 262 7.07 4.99 20.18
C CYS A 262 7.63 3.86 19.32
N TRP A 263 8.57 4.15 18.41
CA TRP A 263 9.21 3.12 17.57
C TRP A 263 10.05 2.15 18.40
N PHE A 264 10.80 2.65 19.39
CA PHE A 264 11.57 1.81 20.29
C PHE A 264 10.66 0.83 21.05
N LEU A 265 9.56 1.33 21.62
CA LEU A 265 8.56 0.49 22.29
C LEU A 265 7.96 -0.55 21.33
N GLY A 266 7.58 -0.14 20.12
CA GLY A 266 7.05 -1.04 19.10
C GLY A 266 8.01 -2.18 18.74
N ILE A 267 9.30 -1.86 18.52
CA ILE A 267 10.34 -2.86 18.24
C ILE A 267 10.51 -3.82 19.43
N VAL A 268 10.57 -3.29 20.66
CA VAL A 268 10.66 -4.12 21.87
C VAL A 268 9.46 -5.06 21.98
N LEU A 269 8.23 -4.58 21.71
CA LEU A 269 7.02 -5.40 21.73
C LEU A 269 7.05 -6.51 20.67
N ILE A 270 7.48 -6.20 19.44
CA ILE A 270 7.63 -7.20 18.38
C ILE A 270 8.67 -8.25 18.75
N LEU A 271 9.83 -7.84 19.28
CA LEU A 271 10.90 -8.75 19.69
C LEU A 271 10.48 -9.63 20.85
N THR A 272 9.90 -9.06 21.90
CA THR A 272 9.39 -9.81 23.06
C THR A 272 8.31 -10.80 22.67
N TRP A 273 7.36 -10.41 21.81
CA TRP A 273 6.36 -11.34 21.28
C TRP A 273 7.00 -12.47 20.46
N THR A 274 7.99 -12.15 19.62
CA THR A 274 8.71 -13.14 18.80
C THR A 274 9.44 -14.15 19.68
N LEU A 275 10.16 -13.67 20.71
CA LEU A 275 10.86 -14.53 21.67
C LEU A 275 9.88 -15.43 22.44
N TRP A 276 8.80 -14.84 22.96
CA TRP A 276 7.79 -15.57 23.71
C TRP A 276 7.10 -16.65 22.86
N ARG A 277 6.70 -16.33 21.62
CA ARG A 277 5.90 -17.22 20.77
C ARG A 277 6.67 -18.37 20.14
N PHE A 278 7.98 -18.23 19.91
CA PHE A 278 8.76 -19.23 19.17
C PHE A 278 9.85 -19.92 19.99
N PHE A 279 10.23 -19.36 21.14
CA PHE A 279 11.27 -19.95 21.99
C PHE A 279 10.77 -20.37 23.37
N ILE A 280 9.66 -19.79 23.87
CA ILE A 280 9.11 -20.12 25.19
C ILE A 280 7.85 -20.98 25.09
N ARG A 281 6.91 -20.61 24.21
CA ARG A 281 5.64 -21.31 23.97
C ARG A 281 5.68 -22.12 22.68
#